data_AF-A0A2D5N7E9-F1
#
_entry.id   AF-A0A2D5N7E9-F1
#
_cell.length_a   1.000
_cell.length_b   1.000
_cell.length_c   1.000
_cell.angle_alpha   90.00
_cell.angle_beta   90.00
_cell.angle_gamma   90.00
#
_symmetry.space_group_name_H-M   'P 1'
#
loop_
_entity.id
_entity.type
_entity.pdbx_description
1 polymer ?
#
loop_
_entity_poly.entity_id
_entity_poly.type
_entity_poly.pdbx_seq_one_letter_code
_entity_poly.pdbx_strand_id
1 'polypeptide(L)'
;MNQKQKIEELQKEIKKLKTEKTYLICTLDDFIVKCEDTTRTIPLRHKKYNCVLCGKRVKGYGHNPYPIKDKGRCCNDCNSKVIEERIKSLR
;
A
#
# COMPACT_ATOMS: atom_id res chain seq x y z
N MET A 1 -15.41 -13.81 37.40
CA MET A 1 -14.72 -13.94 36.11
C MET A 1 -13.42 -14.71 36.34
N ASN A 2 -13.21 -15.83 35.66
CA ASN A 2 -12.00 -16.64 35.84
C ASN A 2 -10.77 -15.84 35.39
N GLN A 3 -9.64 -15.94 36.11
CA GLN A 3 -8.37 -15.32 35.71
C GLN A 3 -8.01 -15.61 34.25
N LYS A 4 -8.31 -16.82 33.76
CA LYS A 4 -8.10 -17.22 32.37
C LYS A 4 -8.95 -16.40 31.38
N GLN A 5 -10.23 -16.17 31.69
CA GLN A 5 -11.12 -15.36 30.84
C GLN A 5 -10.66 -13.90 30.78
N LYS A 6 -10.20 -13.37 31.91
CA LYS A 6 -9.69 -11.98 31.98
C LYS A 6 -8.41 -11.80 31.17
N ILE A 7 -7.53 -12.80 31.16
CA ILE A 7 -6.33 -12.80 30.30
C ILE A 7 -6.71 -12.81 28.81
N GLU A 8 -7.69 -13.63 28.40
CA GLU A 8 -8.14 -13.67 27.01
C GLU A 8 -8.76 -12.33 26.54
N GLU A 9 -9.54 -11.68 27.40
CA GLU A 9 -10.10 -10.35 27.11
C GLU A 9 -9.00 -9.30 26.94
N LEU A 10 -8.05 -9.25 27.87
CA LEU A 10 -6.90 -8.35 27.80
C LEU A 10 -6.06 -8.60 26.54
N GLN A 11 -5.88 -9.86 26.14
CA GLN A 11 -5.18 -10.19 24.90
C GLN A 11 -5.91 -9.69 23.64
N LYS A 12 -7.24 -9.80 23.61
CA LYS A 12 -8.05 -9.24 22.52
C LYS A 12 -7.91 -7.71 22.46
N GLU A 13 -7.92 -7.06 23.61
CA GLU A 13 -7.78 -5.61 23.71
C GLU A 13 -6.38 -5.14 23.27
N ILE A 14 -5.31 -5.81 23.74
CA ILE A 14 -3.94 -5.54 23.28
C ILE A 14 -3.82 -5.72 21.76
N LYS A 15 -4.46 -6.76 21.20
CA LYS A 15 -4.46 -6.99 19.75
C LYS A 15 -5.14 -5.83 19.01
N LYS A 16 -6.29 -5.37 19.49
CA LYS A 16 -7.01 -4.21 18.94
C LYS A 16 -6.14 -2.95 18.98
N LEU A 17 -5.57 -2.64 20.14
CA LEU A 17 -4.69 -1.47 20.34
C LEU A 17 -3.45 -1.52 19.43
N LYS A 18 -2.85 -2.71 19.22
CA LYS A 18 -1.73 -2.88 18.27
C LYS A 18 -2.14 -2.58 16.83
N THR A 19 -3.34 -2.97 16.42
CA THR A 19 -3.89 -2.65 15.09
C THR A 19 -4.11 -1.15 14.95
N GLU A 20 -4.71 -0.50 15.96
CA GLU A 20 -4.95 0.94 15.96
C GLU A 20 -3.64 1.75 15.94
N LYS A 21 -2.64 1.35 16.74
CA LYS A 21 -1.30 1.96 16.72
C LYS A 21 -0.66 1.85 15.33
N THR A 22 -0.74 0.69 14.70
CA THR A 22 -0.22 0.48 13.35
C THR A 22 -0.88 1.42 12.35
N TYR A 23 -2.20 1.56 12.43
CA TYR A 23 -2.95 2.48 11.57
C TYR A 23 -2.52 3.93 11.78
N LEU A 24 -2.40 4.37 13.02
CA LEU A 24 -1.95 5.72 13.38
C LEU A 24 -0.55 6.02 12.85
N ILE A 25 0.40 5.09 12.99
CA ILE A 25 1.76 5.22 12.44
C ILE A 25 1.68 5.40 10.92
N CYS A 26 0.94 4.54 10.22
CA CYS A 26 0.78 4.66 8.77
C CYS A 26 0.14 6.00 8.36
N THR A 27 -0.82 6.53 9.14
CA THR A 27 -1.43 7.83 8.83
C THR A 27 -0.48 9.00 9.06
N LEU A 28 0.27 9.01 10.17
CA LEU A 28 1.29 10.02 10.44
C LEU A 28 2.36 10.02 9.34
N ASP A 29 2.77 8.84 8.89
CA ASP A 29 3.72 8.70 7.79
C ASP A 29 3.13 9.17 6.45
N ASP A 30 1.83 8.97 6.18
CA ASP A 30 1.19 9.52 4.98
C ASP A 30 1.16 11.06 4.98
N PHE A 31 1.17 11.71 6.14
CA PHE A 31 1.30 13.16 6.30
C PHE A 31 2.75 13.64 6.15
N ILE A 32 3.73 12.85 6.61
CA ILE A 32 5.15 13.26 6.66
C ILE A 32 5.92 12.86 5.40
N VAL A 33 5.59 11.73 4.78
CA VAL A 33 6.32 11.13 3.67
C VAL A 33 5.75 11.63 2.34
N LYS A 34 6.51 12.49 1.68
CA LYS A 34 6.23 12.90 0.30
C LYS A 34 6.38 11.71 -0.64
N CYS A 35 5.58 11.69 -1.72
CA CYS A 35 5.52 10.57 -2.68
C CYS A 35 6.82 10.33 -3.48
N GLU A 36 7.85 11.14 -3.23
CA GLU A 36 9.16 11.14 -3.87
C GLU A 36 10.23 10.39 -3.05
N ASP A 37 9.98 10.13 -1.76
CA ASP A 37 10.95 9.43 -0.90
C ASP A 37 10.66 7.92 -0.83
N THR A 38 11.41 7.15 -1.62
CA THR A 38 11.26 5.69 -1.72
C THR A 38 11.95 4.92 -0.59
N THR A 39 12.71 5.57 0.30
CA THR A 39 13.42 4.89 1.39
C THR A 39 12.49 4.34 2.46
N ARG A 40 11.30 4.93 2.58
CA ARG A 40 10.20 4.43 3.41
C ARG A 40 9.19 3.72 2.51
N THR A 41 9.52 2.51 2.06
CA THR A 41 8.59 1.72 1.25
C THR A 41 7.43 1.17 2.10
N ILE A 42 7.66 0.67 3.31
CA ILE A 42 6.62 0.10 4.21
C ILE A 42 5.26 0.88 4.29
N PRO A 43 5.21 2.23 4.32
CA PRO A 43 3.99 3.03 4.44
C PRO A 43 3.02 2.94 3.24
N LEU A 44 3.50 2.68 2.02
CA LEU A 44 2.63 2.71 0.84
C LEU A 44 1.70 1.49 0.74
N ARG A 45 1.91 0.45 1.57
CA ARG A 45 1.04 -0.75 1.61
C ARG A 45 -0.42 -0.41 1.89
N HIS A 46 -0.71 0.70 2.56
CA HIS A 46 -2.07 1.10 2.90
C HIS A 46 -2.63 2.29 2.13
N LYS A 47 -1.79 2.96 1.33
CA LYS A 47 -2.19 4.13 0.54
C LYS A 47 -3.14 3.73 -0.58
N LYS A 48 -4.24 4.49 -0.74
CA LYS A 48 -5.15 4.35 -1.87
C LYS A 48 -4.73 5.29 -3.00
N TYR A 49 -4.78 4.82 -4.24
CA TYR A 49 -4.53 5.62 -5.44
C TYR A 49 -5.41 5.15 -6.59
N ASN A 50 -5.58 5.96 -7.62
CA ASN A 50 -6.28 5.56 -8.85
C ASN A 50 -5.24 5.11 -9.88
N CYS A 51 -5.45 3.93 -10.46
CA CYS A 51 -4.60 3.43 -11.54
C CYS A 51 -4.66 4.39 -12.73
N VAL A 52 -3.51 4.86 -13.21
CA VAL A 52 -3.46 5.81 -14.36
C VAL A 52 -3.85 5.19 -15.70
N LEU A 53 -3.95 3.86 -15.79
CA LEU A 53 -4.28 3.13 -17.02
C LEU A 53 -5.76 2.72 -17.11
N CYS A 54 -6.39 2.41 -15.97
CA CYS A 54 -7.78 1.93 -15.96
C CYS A 54 -8.70 2.69 -15.01
N GLY A 55 -8.20 3.68 -14.27
CA GLY A 55 -8.98 4.50 -13.34
C GLY A 55 -9.41 3.80 -12.04
N LYS A 56 -9.27 2.47 -11.93
CA LYS A 56 -9.67 1.71 -10.73
C LYS A 56 -8.94 2.23 -9.49
N ARG A 57 -9.68 2.36 -8.39
CA ARG A 57 -9.14 2.70 -7.07
C ARG A 57 -8.50 1.47 -6.44
N VAL A 58 -7.20 1.55 -6.17
CA VAL A 58 -6.37 0.43 -5.68
C VAL A 58 -5.74 0.82 -4.34
N LYS A 59 -5.45 -0.18 -3.51
CA LYS A 59 -4.68 -0.02 -2.27
C LYS A 59 -3.29 -0.65 -2.44
N GLY A 60 -2.26 0.03 -1.96
CA GLY A 60 -0.88 -0.46 -1.96
C GLY A 60 0.07 0.43 -2.76
N TYR A 61 1.22 -0.15 -3.09
CA TYR A 61 2.31 0.55 -3.76
C TYR A 61 1.96 1.00 -5.16
N GLY A 62 1.42 0.08 -5.98
CA GLY A 62 1.31 0.25 -7.42
C GLY A 62 2.61 0.03 -8.16
N HIS A 63 2.52 -0.01 -9.48
CA HIS A 63 3.64 -0.25 -10.39
C HIS A 63 3.93 0.98 -11.25
N ASN A 64 5.19 1.14 -11.65
CA ASN A 64 5.58 2.15 -12.62
C ASN A 64 4.82 1.90 -13.94
N PRO A 65 4.06 2.87 -14.48
CA PRO A 65 3.29 2.69 -15.71
C PRO A 65 4.09 2.93 -17.01
N TYR A 66 5.35 3.36 -16.92
CA TYR A 66 6.21 3.57 -18.08
C TYR A 66 6.52 2.23 -18.79
N PRO A 67 6.42 2.13 -20.13
CA PRO A 67 6.38 3.24 -21.10
C PRO A 67 4.98 3.71 -21.53
N ILE A 68 3.89 3.11 -21.03
CA ILE A 68 2.53 3.44 -21.48
C ILE A 68 2.10 4.84 -20.99
N LYS A 69 2.57 5.25 -19.80
CA LYS A 69 2.39 6.60 -19.24
C LYS A 69 3.67 7.05 -18.53
N ASP A 70 3.96 8.34 -18.62
CA ASP A 70 5.19 8.93 -18.04
C ASP A 70 5.12 9.15 -16.53
N LYS A 71 3.91 9.27 -15.96
CA LYS A 71 3.71 9.64 -14.55
C LYS A 71 2.61 8.81 -13.89
N GLY A 72 2.71 8.72 -12.57
CA GLY A 72 1.72 8.06 -11.71
C GLY A 72 2.00 6.58 -11.50
N ARG A 73 0.94 5.81 -11.19
CA ARG A 73 1.04 4.40 -10.77
C ARG A 73 -0.08 3.57 -11.40
N CYS A 74 0.22 2.33 -11.80
CA CYS A 74 -0.76 1.39 -12.31
C CYS A 74 -1.00 0.20 -11.34
N CYS A 75 -2.17 -0.43 -11.45
CA CYS A 75 -2.54 -1.60 -10.65
C CYS A 75 -1.83 -2.89 -11.14
N ASN A 76 -1.95 -3.97 -10.36
CA ASN A 76 -1.40 -5.28 -10.73
C ASN A 76 -1.92 -5.77 -12.10
N ASP A 77 -3.23 -5.66 -12.34
CA ASP A 77 -3.85 -6.12 -13.60
C ASP A 77 -3.30 -5.39 -14.83
N CYS A 78 -3.06 -4.09 -14.72
CA CYS A 78 -2.52 -3.31 -15.84
C CYS A 78 -1.01 -3.45 -15.99
N ASN A 79 -0.30 -3.87 -14.94
CA ASN A 79 1.15 -4.00 -14.95
C ASN A 79 1.64 -5.03 -15.98
N SER A 80 0.87 -6.09 -16.26
CA SER A 80 1.24 -7.08 -17.30
C SER A 80 1.41 -6.42 -18.67
N LYS A 81 0.49 -5.51 -19.05
CA LYS A 81 0.59 -4.75 -20.30
C LYS A 81 1.83 -3.86 -20.32
N VAL A 82 2.15 -3.23 -19.18
CA VAL A 82 3.35 -2.39 -19.07
C VAL A 82 4.63 -3.22 -19.25
N ILE A 83 4.69 -4.42 -18.66
CA ILE A 83 5.83 -5.33 -18.80
C ILE A 83 5.98 -5.79 -20.26
N GLU A 84 4.88 -6.13 -20.94
CA GLU A 84 4.90 -6.48 -22.36
C GLU A 84 5.50 -5.35 -23.22
N GLU A 85 5.07 -4.11 -23.01
CA GLU A 85 5.63 -2.96 -23.74
C GLU A 85 7.10 -2.71 -23.43
N ARG A 86 7.54 -2.94 -22.18
CA ARG A 86 8.97 -2.88 -21.83
C ARG A 86 9.78 -3.92 -22.59
N ILE A 87 9.29 -5.15 -22.68
CA ILE A 87 9.98 -6.23 -23.41
C ILE A 87 10.03 -5.89 -24.91
N LYS A 88 8.95 -5.35 -25.48
CA LYS A 88 8.95 -4.89 -26.88
C LYS A 88 10.00 -3.83 -27.14
N SER A 89 10.21 -2.89 -26.21
CA SER A 89 11.21 -1.82 -26.36
C SER A 89 12.67 -2.30 -26.31
N LEU A 90 12.91 -3.56 -25.95
CA LEU A 90 14.24 -4.19 -25.95
C LEU A 90 14.54 -4.97 -27.22
N ARG A 91 13.55 -5.11 -28.12
CA ARG A 91 13.69 -5.80 -29.40
C ARG A 91 13.90 -4.79 -30.52
#